data_AF-A0A2E5X3K9-F1
#
_entry.id   AF-A0A2E5X3K9-F1
#
_cell.length_a   1.000
_cell.length_b   1.000
_cell.length_c   1.000
_cell.angle_alpha   90.00
_cell.angle_beta   90.00
_cell.angle_gamma   90.00
#
_symmetry.space_group_name_H-M   'P 1'
#
loop_
_entity.id
_entity.type
_entity.pdbx_description
1 polymer ?
#
loop_
_entity_poly.entity_id
_entity_poly.type
_entity_poly.pdbx_seq_one_letter_code
_entity_poly.pdbx_strand_id
1 'polypeptide(L)'
;MTSSITIEQTVSMLEEATLSNPGAVSSDSSLAQLDGWDSMGMVVFMGLVKEQLGVELVVHDLRGCATPAAVRELVEKVAGQ
;
A
#
# COMPACT_ATOMS: atom_id res chain seq x y z
N MET A 1 -9.95 -17.85 5.90
CA MET A 1 -8.51 -17.97 5.56
C MET A 1 -7.95 -16.57 5.64
N THR A 2 -7.23 -16.23 6.71
CA THR A 2 -6.67 -14.88 6.88
C THR A 2 -5.41 -14.83 6.02
N SER A 3 -5.53 -14.33 4.79
CA SER A 3 -4.38 -14.16 3.90
C SER A 3 -3.58 -12.96 4.40
N SER A 4 -2.52 -13.21 5.17
CA SER A 4 -1.55 -12.17 5.55
C SER A 4 -0.81 -11.68 4.31
N ILE A 5 -0.80 -10.38 4.07
CA ILE A 5 -0.08 -9.77 2.94
C ILE A 5 1.42 -9.64 3.27
N THR A 6 2.28 -10.00 2.33
CA THR A 6 3.74 -9.83 2.51
C THR A 6 4.18 -8.39 2.22
N ILE A 7 5.36 -8.03 2.72
CA ILE A 7 5.96 -6.73 2.42
C ILE A 7 6.25 -6.58 0.92
N GLU A 8 6.67 -7.66 0.26
CA GLU A 8 6.93 -7.68 -1.19
C GLU A 8 5.65 -7.43 -1.99
N GLN A 9 4.53 -8.06 -1.61
CA GLN A 9 3.24 -7.79 -2.23
C GLN A 9 2.81 -6.34 -2.04
N THR A 10 2.97 -5.80 -0.83
CA THR A 10 2.66 -4.40 -0.53
C THR A 10 3.49 -3.46 -1.41
N VAL A 11 4.79 -3.74 -1.53
CA VAL A 11 5.71 -2.98 -2.39
C VAL A 11 5.29 -3.07 -3.85
N SER A 12 4.98 -4.26 -4.38
CA SER A 12 4.52 -4.41 -5.76
C SER A 12 3.22 -3.65 -6.04
N MET A 13 2.26 -3.69 -5.11
CA MET A 13 1.02 -2.92 -5.23
C MET A 13 1.26 -1.41 -5.17
N LEU A 14 2.22 -0.96 -4.35
CA LEU A 14 2.64 0.43 -4.31
C LEU A 14 3.28 0.86 -5.62
N GLU A 15 4.18 0.05 -6.16
CA GLU A 15 4.84 0.32 -7.44
C GLU A 15 3.84 0.40 -8.59
N GLU A 16 2.85 -0.49 -8.62
CA GLU A 16 1.75 -0.44 -9.58
C GLU A 16 0.92 0.84 -9.41
N ALA A 17 0.57 1.19 -8.17
CA ALA A 17 -0.25 2.36 -7.87
C ALA A 17 0.45 3.69 -8.18
N THR A 18 1.77 3.75 -8.01
CA THR A 18 2.58 4.94 -8.28
C THR A 18 3.19 4.93 -9.68
N LEU A 19 2.87 3.94 -10.52
CA LEU A 19 3.46 3.74 -11.85
C LEU A 19 5.00 3.71 -11.80
N SER A 20 5.56 3.24 -10.69
CA SER A 20 6.99 3.08 -10.50
C SER A 20 7.51 1.83 -11.18
N ASN A 21 8.81 1.80 -11.45
CA ASN A 21 9.45 0.60 -11.97
C ASN A 21 9.49 -0.50 -10.90
N PRO A 22 9.34 -1.79 -11.27
CA PRO A 22 9.49 -2.89 -10.34
C PRO A 22 10.85 -2.87 -9.63
N GLY A 23 10.85 -2.93 -8.31
CA GLY A 23 12.03 -2.83 -7.46
C GLY A 23 12.52 -1.40 -7.18
N ALA A 24 11.78 -0.37 -7.58
CA ALA A 24 12.09 1.02 -7.26
C ALA A 24 11.71 1.39 -5.81
N VAL A 25 10.74 0.71 -5.21
CA VAL A 25 10.26 0.97 -3.86
C VAL A 25 10.86 -0.06 -2.90
N SER A 26 11.51 0.42 -1.83
CA SER A 26 12.00 -0.44 -0.74
C SER A 26 11.06 -0.39 0.45
N SER A 27 11.04 -1.45 1.28
CA SER A 27 10.18 -1.58 2.47
C SER A 27 10.25 -0.40 3.45
N ASP A 28 11.42 0.22 3.52
CA ASP A 28 11.76 1.30 4.44
C ASP A 28 11.86 2.67 3.73
N SER A 29 11.54 2.71 2.43
CA SER A 29 11.50 3.97 1.68
C SER A 29 10.40 4.88 2.21
N SER A 30 10.70 6.17 2.25
CA SER A 30 9.71 7.19 2.62
C SER A 30 8.68 7.34 1.51
N LEU A 31 7.43 6.99 1.80
CA LEU A 31 6.31 7.17 0.89
C LEU A 31 6.08 8.65 0.56
N ALA A 32 6.42 9.57 1.48
CA ALA A 32 6.32 11.01 1.24
C ALA A 32 7.31 11.54 0.19
N GLN A 33 8.31 10.74 -0.20
CA GLN A 33 9.28 11.06 -1.24
C GLN A 33 9.07 10.19 -2.49
N LEU A 34 8.06 9.30 -2.47
CA LEU A 34 7.78 8.42 -3.57
C LEU A 34 7.02 9.19 -4.65
N ASP A 35 7.63 9.33 -5.83
CA ASP A 35 6.97 9.89 -7.00
C ASP A 35 5.71 9.08 -7.33
N GLY A 36 4.58 9.77 -7.52
CA GLY A 36 3.28 9.15 -7.76
C GLY A 36 2.51 8.77 -6.50
N TRP A 37 3.09 8.85 -5.29
CA TRP A 37 2.37 8.64 -4.03
C TRP A 37 1.63 9.91 -3.56
N ASP A 38 0.67 10.34 -4.37
CA ASP A 38 -0.23 11.45 -4.09
C ASP A 38 -1.68 10.96 -3.86
N SER A 39 -2.66 11.87 -3.88
CA SER A 39 -4.07 11.50 -3.74
C SER A 39 -4.55 10.50 -4.80
N MET A 40 -4.02 10.55 -6.02
CA MET A 40 -4.40 9.64 -7.10
C MET A 40 -3.73 8.28 -6.89
N GLY A 41 -2.42 8.25 -6.62
CA GLY A 41 -1.71 6.99 -6.32
C GLY A 41 -2.31 6.26 -5.11
N MET A 42 -2.68 6.99 -4.06
CA MET A 42 -3.38 6.42 -2.90
C MET A 42 -4.73 5.80 -3.28
N VAL A 43 -5.53 6.46 -4.12
CA VAL A 43 -6.82 5.91 -4.57
C VAL A 43 -6.64 4.66 -5.43
N VAL A 44 -5.65 4.64 -6.32
CA VAL A 44 -5.32 3.46 -7.13
C VAL A 44 -4.90 2.30 -6.21
N PHE A 45 -4.00 2.56 -5.25
CA PHE A 45 -3.57 1.55 -4.28
C PHE A 45 -4.74 0.97 -3.48
N MET A 46 -5.66 1.82 -3.01
CA MET A 46 -6.87 1.37 -2.32
C MET A 46 -7.74 0.48 -3.22
N GLY A 47 -7.84 0.79 -4.50
CA GLY A 47 -8.52 -0.04 -5.49
C GLY A 47 -7.87 -1.42 -5.62
N LEU A 48 -6.54 -1.47 -5.76
CA LEU A 48 -5.77 -2.72 -5.84
C LEU A 48 -5.94 -3.57 -4.58
N VAL A 49 -5.88 -2.96 -3.39
CA VAL A 49 -6.08 -3.66 -2.12
C VAL A 49 -7.50 -4.23 -2.01
N LYS A 50 -8.51 -3.47 -2.44
CA LYS A 50 -9.89 -3.93 -2.46
C LYS A 50 -10.09 -5.08 -3.46
N GLU A 51 -9.48 -5.00 -4.62
CA GLU A 51 -9.60 -6.02 -5.67
C GLU A 51 -8.87 -7.32 -5.31
N GLN A 52 -7.63 -7.22 -4.83
CA GLN A 52 -6.78 -8.38 -4.57
C GLN A 52 -7.06 -9.04 -3.22
N LEU A 53 -7.39 -8.24 -2.20
CA LEU A 53 -7.54 -8.72 -0.82
C LEU A 53 -8.97 -8.64 -0.31
N GLY A 54 -9.88 -7.94 -1.00
CA GLY A 54 -11.23 -7.67 -0.50
C GLY A 54 -11.25 -6.69 0.68
N VAL A 55 -10.15 -5.95 0.90
CA VAL A 55 -9.98 -5.04 2.05
C VAL A 55 -10.31 -3.61 1.63
N GLU A 56 -11.17 -2.94 2.38
CA GLU A 56 -11.55 -1.56 2.14
C GLU A 56 -10.75 -0.62 3.05
N LEU A 57 -9.80 0.09 2.46
CA LEU A 57 -8.97 1.07 3.16
C LEU A 57 -9.61 2.46 3.16
N VAL A 58 -9.11 3.34 4.03
CA VAL A 58 -9.50 4.76 4.07
C VAL A 58 -8.27 5.62 3.81
N VAL A 59 -8.38 6.61 2.91
CA VAL A 59 -7.31 7.56 2.56
C VAL A 59 -6.67 8.20 3.79
N HIS A 60 -7.47 8.53 4.81
CA HIS A 60 -6.98 9.17 6.04
C HIS A 60 -5.94 8.30 6.76
N ASP A 61 -6.21 7.00 6.90
CA ASP A 61 -5.31 6.08 7.59
C ASP A 61 -4.07 5.80 6.73
N LEU A 62 -4.26 5.66 5.43
CA LEU A 62 -3.18 5.45 4.47
C LEU A 62 -2.21 6.64 4.42
N ARG A 63 -2.72 7.87 4.54
CA ARG A 63 -1.90 9.09 4.61
C ARG A 63 -1.03 9.16 5.87
N GLY A 64 -1.41 8.44 6.93
CA GLY A 64 -0.62 8.29 8.14
C GLY A 64 0.59 7.34 7.98
N CYS A 65 0.63 6.53 6.93
CA CYS A 65 1.71 5.58 6.69
C CYS A 65 2.94 6.28 6.10
N ALA A 66 4.07 6.19 6.80
CA ALA A 66 5.33 6.79 6.35
C ALA A 66 6.12 5.88 5.39
N THR A 67 5.95 4.56 5.51
CA THR A 67 6.71 3.54 4.76
C THR A 67 5.80 2.43 4.26
N PRO A 68 6.21 1.65 3.25
CA PRO A 68 5.50 0.44 2.83
C PRO A 68 5.25 -0.55 3.96
N ALA A 69 6.18 -0.67 4.93
CA ALA A 69 5.97 -1.49 6.12
C ALA A 69 4.77 -1.03 6.96
N ALA A 70 4.61 0.29 7.14
CA ALA A 70 3.46 0.85 7.84
C ALA A 70 2.14 0.65 7.06
N VAL A 71 2.19 0.68 5.72
CA VAL A 71 1.03 0.37 4.87
C VAL A 71 0.63 -1.10 5.03
N ARG A 72 1.59 -2.02 5.02
CA ARG A 72 1.34 -3.45 5.23
C ARG A 72 0.66 -3.68 6.59
N GLU A 73 1.18 -3.10 7.65
CA GLU A 73 0.60 -3.22 9.00
C GLU A 73 -0.84 -2.67 9.06
N LEU A 74 -1.11 -1.56 8.36
CA LEU A 74 -2.46 -1.03 8.22
C LEU A 74 -3.38 -2.03 7.51
N VAL A 75 -2.95 -2.59 6.38
CA VAL A 75 -3.73 -3.56 5.60
C VAL A 75 -4.02 -4.82 6.43
N GLU A 76 -3.02 -5.38 7.12
CA GLU A 76 -3.21 -6.53 8.00
C GLU A 76 -4.17 -6.24 9.14
N LYS A 77 -4.05 -5.05 9.75
CA LYS A 77 -4.95 -4.62 10.81
C LYS A 77 -6.40 -4.55 10.33
N VAL A 78 -6.65 -3.98 9.15
CA VAL A 78 -8.01 -3.87 8.60
C VAL A 78 -8.53 -5.25 8.14
N ALA A 79 -7.68 -6.09 7.56
CA ALA A 79 -8.05 -7.44 7.12
C ALA A 79 -8.40 -8.40 8.27
N GLY A 80 -7.92 -8.12 9.48
CA GLY A 80 -8.20 -8.91 10.69
C GLY A 80 -9.45 -8.45 11.47
N GLN A 81 -10.10 -7.35 11.05
CA GLN A 81 -11.35 -6.84 11.64
C GLN A 81 -12.57 -7.46 10.97
#